data_AF-A0A847FXY7-F1
#
_entry.id   AF-A0A847FXY7-F1
#
_cell.length_a   1.000
_cell.length_b   1.000
_cell.length_c   1.000
_cell.angle_alpha   90.00
_cell.angle_beta   90.00
_cell.angle_gamma   90.00
#
_symmetry.space_group_name_H-M   'P 1'
#
loop_
_entity.id
_entity.type
_entity.pdbx_description
1 polymer ?
#
loop_
_entity_poly.entity_id
_entity_poly.type
_entity_poly.pdbx_seq_one_letter_code
_entity_poly.pdbx_strand_id
1 'polypeptide(L)' 'MARFARMQVLNAILEDGLVPVFYHADAAVAVKVAEACAAGGAQVLEFTNRGDMAPEVFKELSRY' A
#
# COMPACT_ATOMS: atom_id res chain seq x y z
N MET A 1 -6.66 14.97 -6.81
CA MET A 1 -7.62 14.57 -5.76
C MET A 1 -7.39 13.11 -5.43
N ALA A 2 -7.60 12.70 -4.17
CA ALA A 2 -7.52 11.29 -3.79
C ALA A 2 -8.62 10.47 -4.49
N ARG A 3 -8.33 9.24 -4.90
CA ARG A 3 -9.28 8.34 -5.58
C ARG A 3 -10.43 7.91 -4.66
N PHE A 4 -10.16 7.81 -3.36
CA PHE A 4 -11.11 7.31 -2.35
C PHE A 4 -11.42 8.39 -1.32
N ALA A 5 -12.66 8.38 -0.81
CA ALA A 5 -13.06 9.27 0.28
C ALA A 5 -12.40 8.85 1.59
N ARG A 6 -12.11 9.81 2.47
CA ARG A 6 -11.47 9.55 3.77
C ARG A 6 -12.24 8.51 4.60
N MET A 7 -13.57 8.61 4.67
CA MET A 7 -14.39 7.66 5.43
C MET A 7 -14.38 6.25 4.84
N GLN A 8 -14.25 6.12 3.51
CA GLN A 8 -14.14 4.81 2.87
C GLN A 8 -12.84 4.12 3.27
N VAL A 9 -11.71 4.84 3.28
CA VAL A 9 -10.41 4.28 3.70
C VAL A 9 -10.43 3.91 5.19
N LEU A 10 -11.03 4.75 6.04
CA LEU A 10 -11.13 4.46 7.47
C LEU A 10 -11.98 3.20 7.76
N ASN A 11 -13.09 3.02 7.04
CA ASN A 11 -13.91 1.82 7.21
C ASN A 11 -13.15 0.56 6.78
N ALA A 12 -12.43 0.60 5.65
CA ALA A 12 -11.61 -0.52 5.19
C ALA A 12 -10.53 -0.91 6.22
N ILE A 13 -9.86 0.06 6.85
CA ILE A 13 -8.90 -0.19 7.94
C ILE A 13 -9.56 -0.93 9.12
N LEU A 14 -10.79 -0.53 9.49
CA LEU A 14 -11.52 -1.17 10.60
C LEU A 14 -12.02 -2.57 10.23
N GLU A 15 -12.47 -2.76 8.99
CA GLU A 15 -12.94 -4.04 8.46
C GLU A 15 -11.80 -5.06 8.31
N ASP A 16 -10.64 -4.64 7.80
CA ASP A 16 -9.42 -5.47 7.71
C ASP A 16 -8.92 -5.88 9.11
N GLY A 17 -9.09 -5.01 10.11
CA GLY A 17 -8.61 -5.23 11.48
C GLY A 17 -7.08 -5.17 11.64
N LEU A 18 -6.35 -4.93 10.54
CA LEU A 18 -4.90 -4.76 10.48
C LEU A 18 -4.54 -3.86 9.29
N VAL A 19 -3.34 -3.27 9.32
CA VAL A 19 -2.76 -2.55 8.17
C VAL A 19 -1.35 -3.06 7.98
N PRO A 20 -1.04 -3.79 6.88
CA PRO A 20 0.32 -4.22 6.60
C PRO A 20 1.19 -3.01 6.30
N VAL A 21 2.22 -2.81 7.11
CA VAL A 21 3.20 -1.73 6.93
C VAL A 21 4.47 -2.31 6.33
N PHE A 22 4.93 -1.77 5.20
CA PHE A 22 6.13 -2.28 4.54
C PHE A 22 6.90 -1.22 3.75
N TYR A 23 8.14 -1.57 3.39
CA TYR A 23 8.95 -0.88 2.39
C TYR A 23 9.84 -1.89 1.67
N HIS A 24 10.08 -1.67 0.37
CA HIS A 24 11.12 -2.35 -0.39
C HIS A 24 11.69 -1.38 -1.44
N ALA A 25 13.00 -1.44 -1.70
CA ALA A 25 13.67 -0.52 -2.63
C ALA A 25 13.41 -0.83 -4.12
N ASP A 26 13.13 -2.09 -4.43
CA ASP A 26 12.71 -2.55 -5.77
C ASP A 26 11.18 -2.47 -5.91
N ALA A 27 10.70 -1.70 -6.88
CA ALA A 27 9.29 -1.53 -7.16
C ALA A 27 8.58 -2.80 -7.62
N ALA A 28 9.25 -3.68 -8.37
CA ALA A 28 8.67 -4.95 -8.80
C ALA A 28 8.40 -5.86 -7.61
N VAL A 29 9.25 -5.81 -6.58
CA VAL A 29 9.00 -6.50 -5.32
C VAL A 29 7.88 -5.81 -4.53
N ALA A 30 7.85 -4.48 -4.49
CA ALA A 30 6.78 -3.74 -3.80
C ALA A 30 5.38 -4.06 -4.36
N VAL A 31 5.25 -4.18 -5.69
CA VAL A 31 4.01 -4.62 -6.34
C VAL A 31 3.63 -6.04 -5.92
N LYS A 32 4.57 -6.99 -5.95
CA LYS A 32 4.30 -8.38 -5.50
C LYS A 32 3.87 -8.46 -4.04
N VAL A 33 4.43 -7.62 -3.18
CA VAL A 33 4.01 -7.53 -1.76
C VAL A 33 2.58 -7.02 -1.68
N ALA A 34 2.23 -5.96 -2.40
CA ALA A 34 0.87 -5.44 -2.44
C ALA A 34 -0.14 -6.46 -2.99
N GLU A 35 0.21 -7.17 -4.06
CA GLU A 35 -0.60 -8.26 -4.62
C GLU A 35 -0.80 -9.40 -3.63
N ALA A 36 0.26 -9.79 -2.89
CA ALA A 36 0.17 -10.83 -1.87
C ALA A 36 -0.73 -10.40 -0.70
N CYS A 37 -0.64 -9.15 -0.24
CA CYS A 37 -1.53 -8.59 0.77
C CYS A 37 -2.99 -8.60 0.30
N ALA A 38 -3.24 -8.15 -0.94
CA ALA A 38 -4.57 -8.14 -1.54
C ALA A 38 -5.14 -9.55 -1.70
N ALA A 39 -4.33 -10.52 -2.15
CA ALA A 39 -4.71 -11.93 -2.24
C ALA A 39 -4.99 -12.56 -0.86
N GLY A 40 -4.33 -12.07 0.18
CA GLY A 40 -4.58 -12.42 1.58
C GLY A 40 -5.84 -11.75 2.17
N GLY A 41 -6.52 -10.89 1.41
CA GLY A 41 -7.77 -10.22 1.81
C GLY A 41 -7.60 -8.81 2.37
N ALA A 42 -6.37 -8.28 2.48
CA ALA A 42 -6.16 -6.91 2.94
C ALA A 42 -6.59 -5.90 1.86
N GLN A 43 -7.44 -4.96 2.22
CA GLN A 43 -7.88 -3.86 1.34
C GLN A 43 -6.97 -2.64 1.42
N VAL A 44 -6.27 -2.48 2.54
CA VAL A 44 -5.38 -1.35 2.80
C VAL A 44 -3.98 -1.84 3.13
N LEU A 45 -2.98 -1.08 2.68
CA LEU A 45 -1.57 -1.23 3.07
C LEU A 45 -0.94 0.13 3.31
N GLU A 46 0.10 0.15 4.13
CA GLU A 46 0.93 1.34 4.36
C GLU A 46 2.30 1.12 3.73
N PHE A 47 2.62 1.91 2.72
CA PHE A 47 3.98 2.00 2.19
C PHE A 47 4.76 3.03 2.99
N THR A 48 5.79 2.59 3.69
CA THR A 48 6.63 3.48 4.50
C THR A 48 7.63 4.24 3.62
N ASN A 49 7.65 5.57 3.75
CA ASN A 49 8.70 6.40 3.15
C ASN A 49 10.03 6.19 3.90
N ARG A 50 10.77 5.14 3.53
CA ARG A 50 12.03 4.73 4.14
C ARG A 50 13.03 4.38 3.04
N GLY A 51 14.29 4.78 3.18
CA GLY A 51 15.34 4.47 2.20
C GLY A 51 15.38 5.45 1.02
N ASP A 52 16.40 5.29 0.18
CA ASP A 52 16.67 6.19 -0.92
C ASP A 52 15.59 6.08 -2.00
N MET A 53 15.14 7.23 -2.52
CA MET A 53 14.18 7.31 -3.62
C MET A 53 12.84 6.57 -3.37
N ALA A 54 12.46 6.32 -2.11
CA ALA A 54 11.18 5.68 -1.76
C ALA A 54 9.93 6.36 -2.39
N PRO A 55 9.88 7.69 -2.58
CA PRO A 55 8.77 8.32 -3.32
C PRO A 55 8.65 7.87 -4.79
N GLU A 56 9.76 7.55 -5.46
CA GLU A 56 9.70 7.04 -6.84
C GLU A 56 9.20 5.59 -6.87
N VAL A 57 9.61 4.76 -5.91
CA VAL A 57 9.07 3.40 -5.74
C VAL A 57 7.57 3.45 -5.47
N PHE A 58 7.13 4.33 -4.56
CA PHE A 58 5.71 4.52 -4.25
C PHE A 58 4.91 4.98 -5.48
N LYS A 59 5.48 5.88 -6.30
CA LYS A 59 4.88 6.35 -7.54
C LYS A 59 4.70 5.22 -8.55
N GLU A 60 5.63 4.29 -8.65
CA GLU A 60 5.46 3.10 -9.48
C GLU A 60 4.39 2.17 -8.91
N LEU A 61 4.43 1.90 -7.60
CA LEU A 61 3.43 1.08 -6.91
C LEU A 61 2.00 1.61 -7.07
N SER A 62 1.80 2.92 -6.89
CA SER A 62 0.48 3.58 -6.92
C SER A 62 -0.19 3.61 -8.30
N ARG A 63 0.53 3.21 -9.36
CA ARG A 63 0.00 3.13 -10.74
C ARG A 63 -0.57 1.76 -11.09
N TYR A 64 -0.26 0.74 -10.30
CA TYR A 64 -0.88 -0.58 -10.37
C TYR A 64 -2.22 -0.59 -9.63
#